data_AF-A0A0C7GBM0-F1
#
_entry.id   AF-A0A0C7GBM0-F1
#
_cell.length_a   1.000
_cell.length_b   1.000
_cell.length_c   1.000
_cell.angle_alpha   90.00
_cell.angle_beta   90.00
_cell.angle_gamma   90.00
#
_symmetry.space_group_name_H-M   'P 1'
#
loop_
_entity.id
_entity.type
_entity.pdbx_description
1 polymer ?
#
loop_
_entity_poly.entity_id
_entity_poly.type
_entity_poly.pdbx_seq_one_letter_code
_entity_poly.pdbx_strand_id
1 'polypeptide(L)'
;MSNFMNVTQKSIETNNTKAKSTKSASKTENGTDIIMPGQDTDKNLFLKLLVAQMRQQDPMNPQDPTQYITQLAQFNTLEQMQNLNDNTEYIVGLTNGVLVNSAMSTASSMIGKKVEAYASEEDVNEKNQINSNIPKDDNSDEKKRITGVVEGIKIENGIVYMDIRDNKTGELKSVEYGALIKASENK
;
A
#
# COMPACT_ATOMS: atom_id res chain seq x y z
N MET A 1 51.36 -10.98 -36.46
CA MET A 1 52.64 -11.17 -35.76
C MET A 1 52.45 -10.70 -34.33
N SER A 2 52.45 -11.63 -33.38
CA SER A 2 52.47 -11.36 -31.94
C SER A 2 53.79 -10.68 -31.57
N ASN A 3 53.77 -9.80 -30.55
CA ASN A 3 54.86 -9.77 -29.58
C ASN A 3 54.37 -9.28 -28.22
N PHE A 4 54.72 -10.09 -27.22
CA PHE A 4 54.35 -10.03 -25.82
C PHE A 4 55.14 -8.95 -25.05
N MET A 5 54.47 -8.31 -24.09
CA MET A 5 54.86 -8.21 -22.66
C MET A 5 56.25 -7.64 -22.31
N ASN A 6 56.32 -6.56 -21.53
CA ASN A 6 56.37 -6.67 -20.07
C ASN A 6 56.26 -5.31 -19.33
N VAL A 7 55.82 -5.46 -18.09
CA VAL A 7 55.42 -4.49 -17.06
C VAL A 7 56.59 -3.66 -16.51
N THR A 8 56.34 -2.40 -16.14
CA THR A 8 56.96 -1.80 -14.94
C THR A 8 55.97 -0.80 -14.31
N GLN A 9 55.35 -1.22 -13.20
CA GLN A 9 54.54 -0.39 -12.33
C GLN A 9 55.46 0.56 -11.53
N LYS A 10 55.20 1.87 -11.60
CA LYS A 10 55.82 2.86 -10.72
C LYS A 10 54.95 2.98 -9.46
N SER A 11 55.40 2.32 -8.39
CA SER A 11 54.84 2.40 -7.05
C SER A 11 54.95 3.81 -6.49
N ILE A 12 53.82 4.45 -6.18
CA ILE A 12 53.75 5.65 -5.35
C ILE A 12 53.56 5.19 -3.91
N GLU A 13 54.51 5.58 -3.07
CA GLU A 13 54.56 5.35 -1.63
C GLU A 13 53.44 6.12 -0.91
N THR A 14 52.48 5.41 -0.31
CA THR A 14 51.53 5.99 0.65
C THR A 14 51.99 5.61 2.05
N ASN A 15 52.31 6.63 2.85
CA ASN A 15 52.82 6.50 4.22
C ASN A 15 51.92 5.61 5.09
N ASN A 16 52.50 4.48 5.51
CA ASN A 16 51.94 3.52 6.45
C ASN A 16 52.15 4.01 7.88
N THR A 17 51.23 4.82 8.42
CA THR A 17 51.08 4.95 9.87
C THR A 17 50.11 3.89 10.38
N LYS A 18 50.66 2.69 10.57
CA LYS A 18 50.36 1.76 11.67
C LYS A 18 48.90 1.78 12.16
N ALA A 19 48.06 0.98 11.52
CA ALA A 19 46.80 0.50 12.08
C ALA A 19 47.08 -0.25 13.38
N LYS A 20 46.95 0.44 14.52
CA LYS A 20 46.90 -0.17 15.85
C LYS A 20 45.47 -0.67 16.04
N SER A 21 45.29 -1.98 16.05
CA SER A 21 44.03 -2.61 16.47
C SER A 21 43.71 -2.20 17.90
N THR A 22 42.88 -1.18 18.08
CA THR A 22 42.29 -0.84 19.37
C THR A 22 40.90 -1.46 19.41
N LYS A 23 40.76 -2.46 20.27
CA LYS A 23 39.52 -3.10 20.72
C LYS A 23 38.31 -2.19 20.58
N SER A 24 37.24 -2.70 19.99
CA SER A 24 35.90 -2.11 20.01
C SER A 24 35.59 -1.58 21.40
N ALA A 25 35.71 -0.27 21.58
CA ALA A 25 35.30 0.40 22.80
C ALA A 25 33.78 0.41 22.75
N SER A 26 33.16 -0.57 23.41
CA SER A 26 31.72 -0.67 23.60
C SER A 26 31.16 0.48 24.43
N LYS A 27 31.99 1.43 24.90
CA LYS A 27 31.63 2.48 25.86
C LYS A 27 32.27 3.82 25.47
N THR A 28 31.54 4.92 25.70
CA THR A 28 32.04 6.29 25.64
C THR A 28 33.00 6.60 26.79
N GLU A 29 33.71 7.71 26.72
CA GLU A 29 34.63 8.18 27.77
C GLU A 29 33.95 8.35 29.14
N ASN A 30 32.62 8.54 29.14
CA ASN A 30 31.78 8.60 30.34
C ASN A 30 31.16 7.24 30.72
N GLY A 31 31.70 6.13 30.20
CA GLY A 31 31.31 4.76 30.56
C GLY A 31 29.95 4.28 30.03
N THR A 32 29.35 5.01 29.09
CA THR A 32 28.02 4.70 28.52
C THR A 32 28.16 3.82 27.29
N ASP A 33 27.35 2.78 27.14
CA ASP A 33 27.44 1.88 25.98
C ASP A 33 27.11 2.59 24.65
N ILE A 34 27.93 2.35 23.61
CA ILE A 34 27.73 2.91 22.25
C ILE A 34 26.85 1.94 21.45
N ILE A 35 25.69 2.41 20.98
CA ILE A 35 24.72 1.62 20.23
C ILE A 35 24.65 2.12 18.78
N MET A 36 24.69 1.20 17.83
CA MET A 36 24.60 1.49 16.39
C MET A 36 23.13 1.53 15.95
N PRO A 37 22.75 2.44 15.03
CA PRO A 37 21.38 2.55 14.54
C PRO A 37 20.97 1.27 13.77
N GLY A 38 19.78 0.73 14.08
CA GLY A 38 19.18 -0.43 13.38
C GLY A 38 18.86 -1.67 14.22
N GLN A 39 18.87 -1.60 15.55
CA GLN A 39 18.31 -2.66 16.40
C GLN A 39 16.97 -2.22 16.96
N ASP A 40 15.93 -3.07 16.84
CA ASP A 40 14.53 -2.91 17.30
C ASP A 40 14.33 -2.64 18.82
N THR A 41 15.35 -2.15 19.50
CA THR A 41 15.44 -1.99 20.96
C THR A 41 15.56 -0.53 21.39
N ASP A 42 15.38 0.42 20.47
CA ASP A 42 15.69 1.84 20.70
C ASP A 42 14.82 2.48 21.79
N LYS A 43 13.54 2.14 21.92
CA LYS A 43 12.65 2.70 22.96
C LYS A 43 13.02 2.29 24.38
N ASN A 44 13.27 1.00 24.62
CA ASN A 44 13.59 0.48 25.96
C ASN A 44 15.01 0.87 26.39
N LEU A 45 15.91 0.97 25.42
CA LEU A 45 17.28 1.37 25.62
C LEU A 45 17.40 2.89 25.84
N PHE A 46 16.58 3.67 25.13
CA PHE A 46 16.40 5.11 25.33
C PHE A 46 15.90 5.46 26.73
N LEU A 47 14.82 4.81 27.21
CA LEU A 47 14.30 5.07 28.56
C LEU A 47 15.30 4.64 29.64
N LYS A 48 16.04 3.56 29.41
CA LYS A 48 17.10 3.10 30.30
C LYS A 48 18.25 4.09 30.37
N LEU A 49 18.63 4.68 29.23
CA LEU A 49 19.69 5.67 29.16
C LEU A 49 19.27 7.01 29.80
N LEU A 50 18.01 7.42 29.60
CA LEU A 50 17.41 8.59 30.24
C LEU A 50 17.40 8.47 31.78
N VAL A 51 16.97 7.31 32.28
CA VAL A 51 16.98 7.03 33.73
C VAL A 51 18.41 6.94 34.27
N ALA A 52 19.35 6.39 33.50
CA ALA A 52 20.76 6.32 33.90
C ALA A 52 21.41 7.71 33.99
N GLN A 53 21.16 8.60 33.03
CA GLN A 53 21.71 9.95 33.02
C GLN A 53 21.10 10.84 34.12
N MET A 54 19.81 10.72 34.38
CA MET A 54 19.14 11.45 35.48
C MET A 54 19.67 11.05 36.86
N ARG A 55 20.14 9.81 37.02
CA ARG A 55 20.75 9.31 38.26
C ARG A 55 22.20 9.74 38.47
N GLN A 56 22.87 10.28 37.44
CA GLN A 56 24.32 10.53 37.41
C GLN A 56 24.69 12.00 37.12
N GLN A 57 23.74 12.94 37.18
CA GLN A 57 24.04 14.37 36.97
C GLN A 57 24.44 15.04 38.30
N ASP A 58 25.71 15.43 38.41
CA ASP A 58 26.18 16.43 39.37
C ASP A 58 25.68 17.83 38.92
N PRO A 59 24.98 18.59 39.78
CA PRO A 59 24.28 19.83 39.41
C PRO A 59 25.14 20.98 38.87
N MET A 60 26.47 20.86 38.89
CA MET A 60 27.40 21.95 38.51
C MET A 60 27.82 21.99 37.02
N ASN A 61 27.40 21.04 36.17
CA ASN A 61 27.65 21.13 34.72
C ASN A 61 26.57 20.44 33.86
N PRO A 62 25.48 21.15 33.51
CA PRO A 62 24.47 20.65 32.60
C PRO A 62 24.92 20.84 31.14
N GLN A 63 25.82 19.99 30.65
CA GLN A 63 25.99 19.86 29.18
C GLN A 63 24.80 19.07 28.65
N ASP A 64 23.93 19.78 27.93
CA ASP A 64 22.53 19.47 27.68
C ASP A 64 22.32 18.22 26.79
N PRO A 65 22.02 17.03 27.36
CA PRO A 65 21.69 15.86 26.57
C PRO A 65 20.26 15.95 26.00
N THR A 66 19.47 16.94 26.44
CA THR A 66 18.05 17.08 26.14
C THR A 66 17.79 17.40 24.66
N GLN A 67 18.69 18.13 23.99
CA GLN A 67 18.50 18.50 22.58
C GLN A 67 18.62 17.31 21.63
N TYR A 68 19.58 16.41 21.86
CA TYR A 68 19.73 15.18 21.08
C TYR A 68 18.58 14.20 21.38
N ILE A 69 18.19 14.12 22.65
CA ILE A 69 17.02 13.35 23.12
C ILE A 69 15.73 13.81 22.43
N THR A 70 15.55 15.12 22.28
CA THR A 70 14.36 15.70 21.65
C THR A 70 14.29 15.34 20.17
N GLN A 71 15.42 15.39 19.45
CA GLN A 71 15.48 15.02 18.03
C GLN A 71 15.27 13.51 17.81
N LEU A 72 15.82 12.66 18.68
CA LEU A 72 15.58 11.22 18.63
C LEU A 72 14.13 10.85 18.98
N ALA A 73 13.53 11.51 19.97
CA ALA A 73 12.13 11.32 20.29
C ALA A 73 11.24 11.71 19.10
N GLN A 74 11.54 12.84 18.44
CA GLN A 74 10.85 13.25 17.22
C GLN A 74 11.00 12.21 16.09
N PHE A 75 12.21 11.69 15.86
CA PHE A 75 12.44 10.65 14.86
C PHE A 75 11.68 9.35 15.17
N ASN A 76 11.72 8.89 16.43
CA ASN A 76 10.98 7.71 16.88
C ASN A 76 9.46 7.87 16.74
N THR A 77 8.93 9.07 16.96
CA THR A 77 7.50 9.35 16.76
C THR A 77 7.16 9.30 15.27
N LEU A 78 8.00 9.87 14.39
CA LEU A 78 7.80 9.80 12.95
C LEU A 78 7.85 8.36 12.42
N GLU A 79 8.80 7.56 12.90
CA GLU A 79 8.91 6.15 12.54
C GLU A 79 7.69 5.34 13.01
N GLN A 80 7.22 5.57 14.24
CA GLN A 80 5.98 4.95 14.72
C GLN A 80 4.75 5.37 13.91
N MET A 81 4.69 6.64 13.47
CA MET A 81 3.62 7.10 12.59
C MET A 81 3.70 6.44 11.21
N GLN A 82 4.90 6.28 10.65
CA GLN A 82 5.08 5.57 9.39
C GLN A 82 4.66 4.10 9.52
N ASN A 83 5.13 3.41 10.55
CA ASN A 83 4.75 2.03 10.84
C ASN A 83 3.23 1.89 11.06
N LEU A 84 2.59 2.86 11.69
CA LEU A 84 1.13 2.86 11.84
C LEU A 84 0.42 3.03 10.49
N ASN A 85 0.91 3.92 9.63
CA ASN A 85 0.36 4.12 8.29
C ASN A 85 0.50 2.83 7.46
N ASP A 86 1.66 2.19 7.47
CA ASP A 86 1.92 0.95 6.74
C ASP A 86 1.03 -0.19 7.23
N ASN A 87 0.86 -0.32 8.56
CA ASN A 87 -0.06 -1.29 9.15
C ASN A 87 -1.52 -1.00 8.78
N THR A 88 -1.90 0.28 8.69
CA THR A 88 -3.26 0.68 8.31
C THR A 88 -3.52 0.35 6.84
N GLU A 89 -2.58 0.65 5.94
CA GLU A 89 -2.67 0.28 4.53
C GLU A 89 -2.76 -1.23 4.35
N TYR A 90 -1.95 -1.99 5.09
CA TYR A 90 -2.02 -3.45 5.10
C TYR A 90 -3.40 -3.98 5.54
N ILE A 91 -3.96 -3.43 6.62
CA ILE A 91 -5.30 -3.82 7.10
C ILE A 91 -6.40 -3.47 6.08
N VAL A 92 -6.31 -2.30 5.45
CA VAL A 92 -7.25 -1.89 4.39
C VAL A 92 -7.15 -2.85 3.20
N GLY A 93 -5.94 -3.21 2.78
CA GLY A 93 -5.71 -4.19 1.71
C GLY A 93 -6.30 -5.57 2.04
N LEU A 94 -6.08 -6.07 3.27
CA LEU A 94 -6.67 -7.34 3.73
C LEU A 94 -8.21 -7.28 3.74
N THR A 95 -8.79 -6.19 4.25
CA THR A 95 -10.24 -6.03 4.34
C THR A 95 -10.87 -6.02 2.94
N ASN A 96 -10.29 -5.27 2.01
CA ASN A 96 -10.72 -5.25 0.62
C ASN A 96 -10.60 -6.64 -0.03
N GLY A 97 -9.48 -7.35 0.21
CA GLY A 97 -9.30 -8.71 -0.29
C GLY A 97 -10.37 -9.68 0.19
N VAL A 98 -10.75 -9.64 1.48
CA VAL A 98 -11.81 -10.50 2.03
C VAL A 98 -13.17 -10.20 1.39
N LEU A 99 -13.52 -8.91 1.29
CA LEU A 99 -14.79 -8.48 0.67
C LEU A 99 -14.87 -8.90 -0.81
N VAL A 100 -13.79 -8.70 -1.56
CA VAL A 100 -13.70 -9.08 -2.98
C VAL A 100 -13.82 -10.59 -3.14
N ASN A 101 -13.15 -11.40 -2.31
CA ASN A 101 -13.26 -12.85 -2.39
C ASN A 101 -14.69 -13.35 -2.10
N SER A 102 -15.34 -12.76 -1.09
CA SER A 102 -16.74 -13.09 -0.77
C SER A 102 -17.68 -12.69 -1.92
N ALA A 103 -17.55 -11.46 -2.43
CA ALA A 103 -18.34 -10.98 -3.56
C ALA A 103 -18.10 -11.84 -4.81
N MET A 104 -16.85 -12.17 -5.12
CA MET A 104 -16.45 -13.04 -6.22
C MET A 104 -17.09 -14.42 -6.12
N SER A 105 -17.08 -15.05 -4.95
CA SER A 105 -17.73 -16.35 -4.74
C SER A 105 -19.23 -16.30 -5.04
N THR A 106 -19.93 -15.28 -4.51
CA THR A 106 -21.37 -15.11 -4.76
C THR A 106 -21.66 -14.76 -6.22
N ALA A 107 -20.85 -13.91 -6.84
CA ALA A 107 -20.99 -13.51 -8.23
C ALA A 107 -20.70 -14.69 -9.18
N SER A 108 -19.73 -15.54 -8.86
CA SER A 108 -19.42 -16.78 -9.60
C SER A 108 -20.64 -17.71 -9.67
N SER A 109 -21.45 -17.75 -8.62
CA SER A 109 -22.71 -18.52 -8.61
C SER A 109 -23.81 -17.93 -9.52
N MET A 110 -23.61 -16.71 -10.03
CA MET A 110 -24.52 -16.05 -10.97
C MET A 110 -24.21 -16.39 -12.43
N ILE A 111 -23.03 -16.94 -12.72
CA ILE A 111 -22.68 -17.37 -14.09
C ILE A 111 -23.76 -18.33 -14.61
N GLY A 112 -24.27 -18.06 -15.81
CA GLY A 112 -25.35 -18.81 -16.44
C GLY A 112 -26.76 -18.50 -15.93
N LYS A 113 -26.92 -17.67 -14.89
CA LYS A 113 -28.23 -17.20 -14.41
C LYS A 113 -28.69 -15.98 -15.17
N LYS A 114 -30.02 -15.81 -15.23
CA LYS A 114 -30.66 -14.61 -15.77
C LYS A 114 -30.65 -13.53 -14.71
N VAL A 115 -30.14 -12.35 -15.03
CA VAL A 115 -30.01 -11.23 -14.10
C VAL A 115 -30.62 -9.95 -14.66
N GLU A 116 -31.00 -9.07 -13.74
CA GLU A 116 -31.38 -7.69 -13.98
C GLU A 116 -30.47 -6.80 -13.12
N ALA A 117 -29.83 -5.80 -13.71
CA ALA A 117 -28.90 -4.91 -13.02
C ALA A 117 -29.01 -3.47 -13.55
N TYR A 118 -28.54 -2.48 -12.78
CA TYR A 118 -28.39 -1.11 -13.28
C TYR A 118 -27.18 -1.02 -14.22
N ALA A 119 -27.38 -0.49 -15.42
CA ALA A 119 -26.29 -0.24 -16.37
C ALA A 119 -25.41 0.93 -15.89
N SER A 120 -24.11 0.85 -16.19
CA SER A 120 -23.19 1.96 -15.94
C SER A 120 -23.56 3.18 -16.81
N GLU A 121 -23.43 4.38 -16.25
CA GLU A 121 -23.83 5.64 -16.89
C GLU A 121 -23.02 5.95 -18.17
N GLU A 122 -21.87 5.31 -18.37
CA GLU A 122 -21.05 5.45 -19.60
C GLU A 122 -21.75 4.91 -20.86
N ASP A 123 -22.69 3.97 -20.72
CA ASP A 123 -23.48 3.45 -21.85
C ASP A 123 -24.65 4.37 -22.27
N VAL A 124 -24.86 5.49 -21.59
CA VAL A 124 -26.05 6.34 -21.79
C VAL A 124 -25.95 7.20 -23.07
N ASN A 125 -24.75 7.41 -23.63
CA ASN A 125 -24.54 8.50 -24.60
C ASN A 125 -24.42 8.15 -26.09
N GLU A 126 -24.29 6.88 -26.52
CA GLU A 126 -23.92 6.63 -27.94
C GLU A 126 -25.05 6.40 -28.96
N LYS A 127 -26.34 6.30 -28.59
CA LYS A 127 -27.38 5.99 -29.61
C LYS A 127 -28.68 6.79 -29.58
N ASN A 128 -28.80 7.86 -28.78
CA ASN A 128 -30.05 8.60 -28.64
C ASN A 128 -30.02 10.04 -29.20
N GLN A 129 -29.29 10.28 -30.30
CA GLN A 129 -29.24 11.58 -30.98
C GLN A 129 -30.00 11.64 -32.33
N ILE A 130 -30.90 10.70 -32.64
CA ILE A 130 -31.64 10.72 -33.92
C ILE A 130 -33.15 10.46 -33.76
N ASN A 131 -33.78 11.27 -32.92
CA ASN A 131 -35.24 11.53 -32.90
C ASN A 131 -35.60 12.45 -31.71
N SER A 132 -35.11 13.69 -31.76
CA SER A 132 -35.56 14.75 -30.88
C SER A 132 -36.98 15.16 -31.28
N ASN A 133 -38.00 14.44 -30.80
CA ASN A 133 -39.40 14.88 -30.70
C ASN A 133 -40.26 13.93 -29.83
N ILE A 134 -39.69 13.41 -28.74
CA ILE A 134 -40.47 12.75 -27.68
C ILE A 134 -40.48 13.71 -26.48
N PRO A 135 -41.65 14.07 -25.93
CA PRO A 135 -41.74 14.89 -24.73
C PRO A 135 -40.86 14.31 -23.61
N LYS A 136 -40.02 15.13 -23.01
CA LYS A 136 -39.26 14.76 -21.81
C LYS A 136 -40.26 14.53 -20.68
N ASP A 137 -40.49 13.26 -20.35
CA ASP A 137 -41.27 12.85 -19.18
C ASP A 137 -40.48 13.17 -17.89
N ASP A 138 -41.22 13.61 -16.88
CA ASP A 138 -40.82 14.35 -15.68
C ASP A 138 -40.28 13.43 -14.57
N ASN A 139 -39.38 12.49 -14.89
CA ASN A 139 -38.69 11.64 -13.90
C ASN A 139 -37.30 11.21 -14.40
N SER A 140 -36.31 12.10 -14.26
CA SER A 140 -34.97 11.93 -14.85
C SER A 140 -33.95 11.17 -13.99
N ASP A 141 -34.37 10.17 -13.21
CA ASP A 141 -33.47 9.28 -12.45
C ASP A 141 -33.75 7.79 -12.68
N GLU A 142 -34.40 7.43 -13.79
CA GLU A 142 -34.57 6.02 -14.14
C GLU A 142 -33.25 5.46 -14.68
N LYS A 143 -32.38 5.02 -13.77
CA LYS A 143 -31.16 4.28 -14.09
C LYS A 143 -31.51 3.16 -15.08
N LYS A 144 -30.95 3.23 -16.30
CA LYS A 144 -31.21 2.25 -17.35
C LYS A 144 -30.88 0.85 -16.83
N ARG A 145 -31.81 -0.09 -16.98
CA ARG A 145 -31.63 -1.48 -16.56
C ARG A 145 -31.14 -2.34 -17.72
N ILE A 146 -30.18 -3.20 -17.43
CA ILE A 146 -29.78 -4.29 -18.32
C ILE A 146 -30.40 -5.60 -17.83
N THR A 147 -30.81 -6.44 -18.77
CA THR A 147 -31.34 -7.78 -18.49
C THR A 147 -30.65 -8.77 -19.40
N GLY A 148 -30.18 -9.87 -18.84
CA GLY A 148 -29.34 -10.78 -19.62
C GLY A 148 -28.93 -12.02 -18.85
N VAL A 149 -28.03 -12.80 -19.45
CA VAL A 149 -27.39 -13.95 -18.81
C VAL A 149 -25.96 -13.58 -18.47
N VAL A 150 -25.53 -13.89 -17.24
CA VAL A 150 -24.12 -13.69 -16.85
C VAL A 150 -23.24 -14.72 -17.56
N GLU A 151 -22.24 -14.28 -18.31
CA GLU A 151 -21.29 -15.16 -18.99
C GLU A 151 -19.94 -15.25 -18.29
N GLY A 152 -19.58 -14.23 -17.53
CA GLY A 152 -18.28 -14.16 -16.84
C GLY A 152 -18.30 -13.24 -15.64
N ILE A 153 -17.28 -13.39 -14.79
CA ILE A 153 -17.02 -12.52 -13.65
C ILE A 153 -15.57 -12.04 -13.75
N LYS A 154 -15.34 -10.76 -13.53
CA LYS A 154 -14.00 -10.15 -13.54
C LYS A 154 -13.81 -9.24 -12.34
N ILE A 155 -12.56 -8.99 -11.97
CA ILE A 155 -12.19 -8.01 -10.95
C ILE A 155 -11.45 -6.90 -11.66
N GLU A 156 -11.94 -5.68 -11.51
CA GLU A 156 -11.26 -4.47 -11.96
C GLU A 156 -11.18 -3.50 -10.78
N ASN A 157 -9.98 -3.04 -10.45
CA ASN A 157 -9.73 -2.08 -9.35
C ASN A 157 -10.29 -2.51 -7.97
N GLY A 158 -10.33 -3.82 -7.69
CA GLY A 158 -10.89 -4.34 -6.44
C GLY A 158 -12.42 -4.33 -6.38
N ILE A 159 -13.10 -4.11 -7.50
CA ILE A 159 -14.54 -4.22 -7.64
C ILE A 159 -14.86 -5.43 -8.51
N VAL A 160 -15.84 -6.22 -8.09
CA VAL A 160 -16.31 -7.39 -8.84
C VAL A 160 -17.33 -6.94 -9.89
N TYR A 161 -17.09 -7.27 -11.15
CA TYR A 161 -17.99 -7.02 -12.27
C TYR A 161 -18.53 -8.34 -12.81
N MET A 162 -19.79 -8.31 -13.24
CA MET A 162 -20.45 -9.37 -14.00
C MET A 162 -20.51 -8.97 -15.47
N ASP A 163 -20.08 -9.87 -16.34
CA ASP A 163 -20.26 -9.72 -17.78
C ASP A 163 -21.61 -10.32 -18.17
N ILE A 164 -22.55 -9.45 -18.54
CA ILE A 164 -23.94 -9.80 -18.83
C ILE A 164 -24.15 -9.69 -20.34
N ARG A 165 -24.56 -10.78 -20.98
CA ARG A 165 -25.07 -10.73 -22.35
C ARG A 165 -26.48 -10.17 -22.35
N ASP A 166 -26.67 -8.96 -22.88
CA ASP A 166 -27.97 -8.30 -22.95
C ASP A 166 -28.93 -9.07 -23.88
N ASN A 167 -30.15 -9.33 -23.41
CA ASN A 167 -31.18 -9.98 -24.21
C ASN A 167 -31.66 -9.11 -25.39
N LYS A 168 -31.51 -7.79 -25.33
CA LYS A 168 -31.98 -6.85 -26.38
C LYS A 168 -30.97 -6.69 -27.50
N THR A 169 -29.70 -6.48 -27.16
CA THR A 169 -28.64 -6.17 -28.13
C THR A 169 -27.75 -7.38 -28.45
N GLY A 170 -27.76 -8.42 -27.60
CA GLY A 170 -26.83 -9.55 -27.69
C GLY A 170 -25.39 -9.22 -27.31
N GLU A 171 -25.14 -7.96 -26.93
CA GLU A 171 -23.84 -7.43 -26.56
C GLU A 171 -23.47 -7.82 -25.12
N LEU A 172 -22.18 -8.04 -24.88
CA LEU A 172 -21.65 -8.27 -23.55
C LEU A 172 -21.41 -6.93 -22.87
N LYS A 173 -22.02 -6.72 -21.70
CA LYS A 173 -21.83 -5.51 -20.91
C LYS A 173 -21.36 -5.86 -19.52
N SER A 174 -20.30 -5.18 -19.09
CA SER A 174 -19.75 -5.35 -17.75
C SER A 174 -20.48 -4.43 -16.77
N VAL A 175 -21.04 -5.01 -15.71
CA VAL A 175 -21.78 -4.28 -14.68
C VAL A 175 -21.29 -4.69 -13.30
N GLU A 176 -21.16 -3.73 -12.39
CA GLU A 176 -20.75 -4.00 -11.01
C GLU A 176 -21.69 -5.01 -10.33
N TYR A 177 -21.13 -5.96 -9.59
CA TYR A 177 -21.91 -6.94 -8.84
C TYR A 177 -22.88 -6.26 -7.84
N GLY A 178 -22.45 -5.14 -7.24
CA GLY A 178 -23.29 -4.34 -6.33
C GLY A 178 -24.51 -3.68 -7.00
N ALA A 179 -24.55 -3.61 -8.34
CA ALA A 179 -25.67 -3.08 -9.10
C ALA A 179 -26.73 -4.13 -9.47
N LEU A 180 -26.55 -5.38 -9.04
CA LEU A 180 -27.52 -6.47 -9.25
C LEU A 180 -28.85 -6.15 -8.54
N ILE A 181 -29.94 -6.19 -9.30
CA ILE A 181 -31.31 -5.99 -8.79
C ILE A 181 -31.96 -7.33 -8.51
N LYS A 182 -31.82 -8.28 -9.46
CA LYS A 182 -32.48 -9.59 -9.38
C LYS A 182 -31.67 -10.65 -10.12
N ALA A 183 -31.64 -11.85 -9.57
CA ALA A 183 -31.14 -13.06 -10.23
C ALA A 183 -32.23 -14.14 -10.25
N SER A 184 -32.34 -14.85 -11.36
CA SER A 184 -33.25 -15.99 -11.54
C SER A 184 -32.48 -17.20 -12.02
N GLU A 185 -32.85 -18.38 -11.51
CA GLU A 185 -32.37 -19.65 -12.03
C GLU A 185 -32.81 -19.83 -13.48
N ASN A 186 -31.93 -20.42 -14.28
CA ASN A 186 -32.30 -20.94 -15.58
C ASN A 186 -33.04 -22.26 -15.34
N LYS A 187 -34.34 -22.28 -15.64
CA LYS A 187 -35.12 -23.53 -15.73
C LYS A 187 -34.77 -24.29 -17.01
#